data_AF-A0A0Q6VKU1-F1
#
_entry.id   AF-A0A0Q6VKU1-F1
#
_cell.length_a   1.000
_cell.length_b   1.000
_cell.length_c   1.000
_cell.angle_alpha   90.00
_cell.angle_beta   90.00
_cell.angle_gamma   90.00
#
_symmetry.space_group_name_H-M   'P 1'
#
loop_
_entity.id
_entity.type
_entity.pdbx_description
1 polymer ?
#
loop_
_entity_poly.entity_id
_entity_poly.type
_entity_poly.pdbx_seq_one_letter_code
_entity_poly.pdbx_strand_id
1 'polypeptide(L)'
;MMNPRSLLLSIALACFGLIGVALYLQHVVDLLPCPLCVIQRYLFLLIGFACLAGYFMKHTAIGTGIGLLGALGGLGVAGKHLYVLAHPGLSCGIDPMETMLNKIPTATYLPFLFEADGLCENATDGILGMSIPQWAFVWFGLFAVALGWSLLRRRAR
;
A
#
# COMPACT_ATOMS: atom_id res chain seq x y z
N MET A 1 -14.08 -1.21 -24.99
CA MET A 1 -13.99 -2.44 -24.17
C MET A 1 -12.59 -2.51 -23.56
N MET A 2 -12.42 -2.24 -22.25
CA MET A 2 -11.11 -2.33 -21.63
C MET A 2 -10.71 -3.79 -21.48
N ASN A 3 -9.62 -4.20 -22.12
CA ASN A 3 -9.08 -5.54 -21.94
C ASN A 3 -8.66 -5.69 -20.46
N PRO A 4 -9.05 -6.78 -19.78
CA PRO A 4 -8.72 -6.92 -18.37
C PRO A 4 -7.22 -6.91 -18.12
N ARG A 5 -6.41 -7.38 -19.08
CA ARG A 5 -4.94 -7.29 -19.03
C ARG A 5 -4.44 -5.84 -18.95
N SER A 6 -5.07 -4.91 -19.68
CA SER A 6 -4.73 -3.48 -19.64
C SER A 6 -5.09 -2.86 -18.30
N LEU A 7 -6.20 -3.29 -17.67
CA LEU A 7 -6.58 -2.84 -16.34
C LEU A 7 -5.58 -3.29 -15.26
N LEU A 8 -5.15 -4.56 -15.28
CA LEU A 8 -4.10 -5.05 -14.37
C LEU A 8 -2.78 -4.28 -14.56
N LEU A 9 -2.40 -3.99 -15.81
CA LEU A 9 -1.17 -3.24 -16.09
C LEU A 9 -1.27 -1.79 -15.60
N SER A 10 -2.41 -1.13 -15.77
CA SER A 10 -2.62 0.23 -15.24
C SER A 10 -2.56 0.29 -13.71
N ILE A 11 -3.09 -0.72 -13.02
CA ILE A 11 -3.02 -0.81 -11.55
C ILE A 11 -1.58 -1.05 -11.11
N ALA A 12 -0.85 -1.95 -11.76
CA ALA A 12 0.55 -2.19 -11.46
C ALA A 12 1.38 -0.91 -11.63
N LEU A 13 1.20 -0.20 -12.75
CA LEU A 13 1.89 1.07 -13.01
C LEU A 13 1.57 2.13 -11.95
N ALA A 14 0.30 2.23 -11.55
CA ALA A 14 -0.14 3.15 -10.51
C ALA A 14 0.50 2.81 -9.14
N CYS A 15 0.58 1.53 -8.76
CA CYS A 15 1.26 1.10 -7.53
C CYS A 15 2.74 1.52 -7.52
N PHE A 16 3.47 1.28 -8.62
CA PHE A 16 4.88 1.69 -8.72
C PHE A 16 5.04 3.21 -8.70
N GLY A 17 4.14 3.94 -9.36
CA GLY A 17 4.11 5.41 -9.32
C GLY A 17 3.90 5.94 -7.90
N LEU A 18 2.96 5.37 -7.14
CA LEU A 18 2.70 5.76 -5.76
C LEU A 18 3.89 5.50 -4.83
N ILE A 19 4.58 4.37 -5.01
CA ILE A 19 5.80 4.07 -4.27
C ILE A 19 6.90 5.08 -4.63
N GLY A 20 7.03 5.45 -5.91
CA GLY A 20 7.96 6.48 -6.36
C GLY A 20 7.69 7.85 -5.72
N VAL A 21 6.42 8.25 -5.64
CA VAL A 21 6.01 9.47 -4.92
C VAL A 21 6.33 9.36 -3.43
N ALA A 22 6.05 8.23 -2.79
CA ALA A 22 6.37 8.02 -1.38
C ALA A 22 7.88 8.10 -1.10
N LEU A 23 8.72 7.60 -2.01
CA LEU A 23 10.18 7.70 -1.91
C LEU A 23 10.68 9.12 -2.13
N TYR A 24 10.07 9.84 -3.06
CA TYR A 24 10.36 11.25 -3.29
C TYR A 24 10.08 12.07 -2.03
N LEU A 25 8.96 11.83 -1.35
CA LEU A 25 8.65 12.51 -0.09
C LEU A 25 9.67 12.19 1.00
N GLN A 26 10.06 10.92 1.12
CA GLN A 26 11.05 10.52 2.13
C GLN A 26 12.43 11.15 1.88
N HIS A 27 12.85 11.27 0.61
CA HIS A 27 14.19 11.76 0.26
C HIS A 27 14.32 13.27 0.12
N VAL A 28 13.25 13.94 -0.27
CA VAL A 28 13.27 15.37 -0.60
C VAL A 28 12.67 16.20 0.53
N VAL A 29 11.75 15.63 1.30
CA VAL A 29 11.04 16.32 2.38
C VAL A 29 11.52 15.83 3.76
N ASP A 30 12.43 14.85 3.82
CA ASP A 30 13.03 14.31 5.05
C ASP A 30 11.99 13.82 6.08
N LEU A 31 10.87 13.27 5.62
CA LEU A 31 9.87 12.68 6.51
C LEU A 31 10.34 11.32 7.02
N LEU A 32 10.31 11.14 8.35
CA LEU A 32 10.56 9.83 8.96
C LEU A 32 9.40 8.87 8.64
N PRO A 33 9.66 7.69 8.04
CA PRO A 33 8.62 6.73 7.72
C PRO A 33 8.14 6.01 8.99
N CYS A 34 6.82 5.89 9.15
CA CYS A 34 6.20 5.11 10.22
C CYS A 34 6.04 3.62 9.84
N PRO A 35 5.87 2.71 10.81
CA PRO A 35 5.83 1.26 10.57
C PRO A 35 4.62 0.86 9.73
N LEU A 36 3.47 1.49 9.99
CA LEU A 36 2.24 1.28 9.24
C LEU A 36 2.38 1.75 7.77
N CYS A 37 3.09 2.84 7.51
CA CYS A 37 3.39 3.31 6.16
C CYS A 37 4.28 2.33 5.39
N VAL A 38 5.29 1.76 6.07
CA VAL A 38 6.15 0.72 5.46
C VAL A 38 5.34 -0.53 5.13
N ILE A 39 4.46 -0.98 6.03
CA ILE A 39 3.55 -2.10 5.76
C ILE A 39 2.66 -1.80 4.54
N GLN A 40 2.11 -0.58 4.42
CA GLN A 40 1.33 -0.19 3.25
C GLN A 40 2.15 -0.27 1.94
N ARG A 41 3.43 0.13 1.94
CA ARG A 41 4.32 -0.01 0.78
C ARG A 41 4.52 -1.47 0.39
N TYR A 42 4.71 -2.38 1.35
CA TYR A 42 4.76 -3.82 1.07
C TYR A 42 3.47 -4.33 0.42
N LEU A 43 2.31 -3.86 0.88
CA LEU A 43 1.03 -4.24 0.28
C LEU A 43 0.87 -3.69 -1.14
N PHE A 44 1.29 -2.45 -1.42
CA PHE A 44 1.31 -1.92 -2.79
C PHE A 44 2.25 -2.70 -3.71
N LEU A 45 3.43 -3.10 -3.23
CA LEU A 45 4.34 -3.97 -3.97
C LEU A 45 3.70 -5.33 -4.24
N LEU A 46 3.07 -5.95 -3.25
CA LEU A 46 2.39 -7.23 -3.40
C LEU A 46 1.28 -7.14 -4.46
N ILE A 47 0.44 -6.10 -4.40
CA ILE A 47 -0.61 -5.87 -5.40
C ILE A 47 -0.01 -5.62 -6.79
N GLY A 48 1.03 -4.79 -6.88
CA GLY A 48 1.72 -4.49 -8.13
C GLY A 48 2.32 -5.73 -8.79
N PHE A 49 3.06 -6.54 -8.03
CA PHE A 49 3.63 -7.81 -8.50
C PHE A 49 2.56 -8.84 -8.82
N ALA A 50 1.50 -8.97 -8.02
CA ALA A 50 0.39 -9.87 -8.31
C ALA A 50 -0.33 -9.50 -9.61
N CYS A 51 -0.51 -8.19 -9.86
CA CYS A 51 -1.10 -7.70 -11.10
C CYS A 51 -0.17 -7.92 -12.31
N LEU A 52 1.13 -7.70 -12.14
CA LEU A 52 2.14 -7.92 -13.18
C LEU A 52 2.26 -9.41 -13.54
N ALA A 53 2.27 -10.29 -12.53
CA ALA A 53 2.28 -11.74 -12.71
C ALA A 53 0.99 -12.21 -13.41
N GLY A 54 -0.17 -11.69 -13.00
CA GLY A 54 -1.46 -11.96 -13.66
C GLY A 54 -1.50 -11.50 -15.12
N TYR A 55 -0.78 -10.44 -15.47
CA TYR A 55 -0.60 -10.00 -16.86
C TYR A 55 0.25 -10.98 -17.68
N PHE A 56 1.43 -11.38 -17.16
CA PHE A 56 2.36 -12.27 -17.85
C PHE A 56 1.86 -13.71 -17.98
N MET A 57 1.31 -14.29 -16.91
CA MET A 57 0.90 -15.70 -16.87
C MET A 57 -0.39 -15.99 -17.66
N LYS A 58 -1.04 -15.00 -18.29
CA LYS A 58 -2.40 -15.07 -18.88
C LYS A 58 -3.52 -15.50 -17.90
N HIS A 59 -3.20 -16.03 -16.71
CA HIS A 59 -4.09 -16.35 -15.60
C HIS A 59 -4.50 -15.10 -14.80
N THR A 60 -5.15 -14.19 -15.50
CA THR A 60 -5.58 -12.91 -14.92
C THR A 60 -6.59 -13.04 -13.77
N ALA A 61 -7.26 -14.18 -13.60
CA ALA A 61 -8.16 -14.42 -12.46
C ALA A 61 -7.39 -14.51 -11.13
N ILE A 62 -6.25 -15.18 -11.12
CA ILE A 62 -5.41 -15.36 -9.92
C ILE A 62 -4.80 -14.01 -9.51
N GLY A 63 -4.23 -13.26 -10.48
CA GLY A 63 -3.69 -11.93 -10.20
C GLY A 63 -4.74 -10.93 -9.71
N THR A 64 -5.98 -11.01 -10.22
CA THR A 64 -7.10 -10.17 -9.74
C THR A 64 -7.51 -10.57 -8.33
N GLY A 65 -7.57 -11.87 -8.01
CA GLY A 65 -7.91 -12.35 -6.67
C GLY A 65 -6.88 -12.00 -5.61
N ILE A 66 -5.59 -12.22 -5.90
CA ILE A 66 -4.49 -11.85 -4.99
C ILE A 66 -4.42 -10.32 -4.82
N GLY A 67 -4.56 -9.56 -5.92
CA GLY A 67 -4.60 -8.11 -5.86
C GLY A 67 -5.79 -7.59 -5.02
N LEU A 68 -6.96 -8.24 -5.10
CA LEU A 68 -8.13 -7.89 -4.30
C LEU A 68 -7.88 -8.15 -2.81
N LEU A 69 -7.30 -9.31 -2.46
CA LEU A 69 -6.92 -9.63 -1.09
C LEU A 69 -5.90 -8.63 -0.55
N GLY A 70 -4.91 -8.26 -1.35
CA GLY A 70 -3.93 -7.22 -1.01
C GLY A 70 -4.59 -5.86 -0.80
N ALA A 71 -5.54 -5.46 -1.66
CA ALA A 71 -6.25 -4.19 -1.53
C ALA A 71 -7.16 -4.13 -0.29
N LEU A 72 -7.83 -5.25 0.04
CA LEU A 72 -8.63 -5.37 1.28
C LEU A 72 -7.75 -5.33 2.53
N GLY A 73 -6.60 -6.02 2.50
CA GLY A 73 -5.59 -5.91 3.55
C GLY A 73 -5.09 -4.48 3.71
N GLY A 74 -4.84 -3.78 2.59
CA GLY A 74 -4.38 -2.39 2.57
C GLY A 74 -5.38 -1.42 3.14
N LEU A 75 -6.66 -1.60 2.81
CA LEU A 75 -7.78 -0.88 3.43
C LEU A 75 -7.84 -1.11 4.94
N GLY A 76 -7.65 -2.35 5.41
CA GLY A 76 -7.63 -2.66 6.83
C GLY A 76 -6.47 -1.97 7.57
N VAL A 77 -5.26 -2.04 7.00
CA VAL A 77 -4.06 -1.39 7.57
C VAL A 77 -4.20 0.14 7.55
N ALA A 78 -4.66 0.72 6.45
CA ALA A 78 -4.87 2.17 6.35
C ALA A 78 -6.01 2.67 7.25
N GLY A 79 -7.09 1.89 7.40
CA GLY A 79 -8.16 2.17 8.36
C GLY A 79 -7.66 2.14 9.80
N LYS A 80 -6.82 1.14 10.16
CA LYS A 80 -6.15 1.12 11.46
C LYS A 80 -5.26 2.35 11.66
N HIS A 81 -4.53 2.78 10.63
CA HIS A 81 -3.69 3.96 10.70
C HIS A 81 -4.51 5.24 10.97
N LEU A 82 -5.64 5.41 10.28
CA LEU A 82 -6.57 6.51 10.54
C LEU A 82 -7.16 6.47 11.96
N TYR A 83 -7.45 5.28 12.46
CA TYR A 83 -7.94 5.09 13.83
C TYR A 83 -6.89 5.51 14.87
N VAL A 84 -5.62 5.14 14.66
CA VAL A 84 -4.49 5.56 15.50
C VAL A 84 -4.29 7.07 15.45
N LEU A 85 -4.40 7.67 14.26
CA LEU A 85 -4.30 9.12 14.09
C LEU A 85 -5.42 9.88 14.82
N ALA A 86 -6.62 9.29 14.91
CA ALA A 86 -7.74 9.84 15.66
C ALA A 86 -7.64 9.62 17.18
N HIS A 87 -6.82 8.67 17.64
CA HIS A 87 -6.65 8.31 19.06
C HIS A 87 -5.16 8.31 19.46
N PRO A 88 -4.54 9.49 19.62
CA PRO A 88 -3.10 9.66 19.86
C PRO A 88 -2.52 9.00 21.14
N GLY A 89 -3.31 8.33 21.99
CA GLY A 89 -2.82 7.71 23.22
C GLY A 89 -2.57 6.19 23.16
N LEU A 90 -2.95 5.50 22.08
CA LEU A 90 -2.99 4.02 22.05
C LEU A 90 -1.73 3.34 21.48
N SER A 91 -0.85 4.07 20.79
CA SER A 91 0.36 3.50 20.12
C SER A 91 1.64 4.29 20.45
N CYS A 92 1.69 4.99 21.59
CA CYS A 92 2.85 5.79 22.00
C CYS A 92 3.92 4.96 22.75
N GLY A 93 4.39 3.87 22.14
CA GLY A 93 5.49 3.11 22.71
C GLY A 93 5.88 1.92 21.86
N ILE A 94 7.04 2.02 21.21
CA ILE A 94 7.76 0.97 20.47
C ILE A 94 6.78 -0.07 19.96
N ASP A 95 6.11 0.23 18.85
CA ASP A 95 5.17 -0.72 18.27
C ASP A 95 5.93 -2.06 18.14
N PRO A 96 5.47 -3.17 18.74
CA PRO A 96 6.14 -4.46 18.58
C PRO A 96 6.27 -4.83 17.09
N MET A 97 5.44 -4.21 16.23
CA MET A 97 5.55 -4.24 14.79
C MET A 97 6.82 -3.59 14.23
N GLU A 98 7.30 -2.46 14.78
CA GLU A 98 8.60 -1.83 14.43
C GLU A 98 9.76 -2.79 14.68
N THR A 99 9.81 -3.34 15.89
CA THR A 99 10.89 -4.24 16.31
C THR A 99 10.86 -5.56 15.52
N MET A 100 9.67 -6.02 15.12
CA MET A 100 9.54 -7.17 14.24
C MET A 100 9.94 -6.83 12.81
N LEU A 101 9.51 -5.70 12.23
CA LEU A 101 9.84 -5.29 10.86
C LEU A 101 11.34 -5.06 10.68
N ASN A 102 11.98 -4.32 11.60
CA ASN A 102 13.42 -4.04 11.56
C ASN A 102 14.28 -5.30 11.82
N LYS A 103 13.70 -6.38 12.34
CA LYS A 103 14.35 -7.71 12.44
C LYS A 103 14.18 -8.58 11.19
N ILE A 104 13.31 -8.21 10.24
CA ILE A 104 13.17 -8.97 8.99
C ILE A 104 14.39 -8.68 8.11
N PRO A 105 15.03 -9.70 7.49
CA PRO A 105 16.21 -9.49 6.66
C PRO A 105 15.98 -8.50 5.50
N THR A 106 14.74 -8.36 5.01
CA THR A 106 14.41 -7.36 3.98
C THR A 106 14.61 -5.91 4.45
N ALA A 107 14.40 -5.61 5.74
CA ALA A 107 14.71 -4.30 6.31
C ALA A 107 16.23 -4.09 6.43
N THR A 108 16.98 -5.14 6.77
CA THR A 108 18.44 -5.08 6.86
C THR A 108 19.14 -4.93 5.51
N TYR A 109 18.60 -5.52 4.43
CA TYR A 109 19.16 -5.42 3.08
C TYR A 109 18.73 -4.15 2.31
N LEU A 110 17.58 -3.55 2.64
CA LEU A 110 17.06 -2.33 2.00
C LEU A 110 16.55 -1.32 3.06
N PRO A 111 17.44 -0.79 3.92
CA PRO A 111 17.08 0.13 5.00
C PRO A 111 16.36 1.38 4.48
N PHE A 112 16.83 1.92 3.36
CA PHE A 112 16.23 3.05 2.64
C PHE A 112 14.72 2.91 2.36
N LEU A 113 14.24 1.67 2.16
CA LEU A 113 12.85 1.40 1.80
C LEU A 113 11.99 0.93 2.98
N PHE A 114 12.62 0.33 4.00
CA PHE A 114 11.96 -0.54 4.97
C PHE A 114 12.35 -0.28 6.42
N GLU A 115 13.33 0.57 6.68
CA GLU A 115 13.63 1.04 8.04
C GLU A 115 12.55 2.03 8.44
N ALA A 116 11.93 1.78 9.59
CA ALA A 116 10.90 2.63 10.16
C ALA A 116 11.44 3.24 11.46
N ASP A 117 11.51 4.57 11.45
CA ASP A 117 12.09 5.40 12.50
C ASP A 117 11.11 6.49 12.98
N GLY A 118 9.93 6.58 12.36
CA GLY A 118 8.93 7.62 12.61
C GLY A 118 7.80 7.17 13.52
N LEU A 119 7.36 8.07 14.41
CA LEU A 119 6.16 7.86 15.22
C LEU A 119 4.89 7.96 14.34
N CYS A 120 3.95 7.02 14.51
CA CYS A 120 2.68 7.00 13.78
C CYS A 120 1.85 8.29 13.93
N GLU A 121 2.02 9.01 15.03
CA GLU A 121 1.28 10.24 15.37
C GLU A 121 1.76 11.47 14.59
N ASN A 122 3.02 11.46 14.14
CA ASN A 122 3.63 12.56 13.39
C ASN A 122 3.39 12.45 11.87
N ALA A 123 2.64 11.45 11.40
CA ALA A 123 2.29 11.27 9.99
C ALA A 123 1.17 12.21 9.52
N THR A 124 1.12 13.44 10.06
CA THR A 124 0.15 14.49 9.72
C THR A 124 0.60 15.40 8.59
N ASP A 125 1.88 15.36 8.20
CA ASP A 125 2.43 16.10 7.07
C ASP A 125 1.81 15.60 5.75
N GLY A 126 0.72 16.26 5.37
CA GLY A 126 -0.08 15.94 4.20
C GLY A 126 0.33 16.76 2.98
N ILE A 127 0.33 16.12 1.81
CA ILE A 127 0.33 16.85 0.55
C ILE A 127 -1.11 17.33 0.31
N LEU A 128 -1.30 18.64 0.10
CA LEU A 128 -2.61 19.25 -0.23
C LEU A 128 -3.69 19.14 0.88
N GLY A 129 -3.29 19.16 2.16
CA GLY A 129 -4.24 19.20 3.29
C GLY A 129 -4.90 17.86 3.65
N MET A 130 -4.51 16.76 2.97
CA MET A 130 -4.86 15.38 3.35
C MET A 130 -3.61 14.62 3.75
N SER A 131 -3.69 13.84 4.83
CA SER A 131 -2.54 13.07 5.33
C SER A 131 -2.18 11.94 4.36
N ILE A 132 -0.89 11.60 4.30
CA ILE A 132 -0.36 10.46 3.51
C ILE A 132 -1.18 9.17 3.72
N PRO A 133 -1.57 8.78 4.95
CA PRO A 133 -2.43 7.61 5.15
C PRO A 133 -3.84 7.73 4.55
N GLN A 134 -4.42 8.93 4.50
CA GLN A 134 -5.71 9.15 3.83
C GLN A 134 -5.60 8.92 2.32
N TRP A 135 -4.53 9.43 1.69
CA TRP A 135 -4.26 9.17 0.28
C TRP A 135 -4.09 7.68 0.00
N ALA A 136 -3.30 6.98 0.83
CA ALA A 136 -3.13 5.54 0.70
C ALA A 136 -4.47 4.79 0.82
N PHE A 137 -5.33 5.18 1.76
CA PHE A 137 -6.67 4.61 1.94
C PHE A 137 -7.54 4.76 0.68
N VAL A 138 -7.55 5.96 0.07
CA VAL A 138 -8.30 6.22 -1.17
C VAL A 138 -7.79 5.35 -2.31
N TRP A 139 -6.47 5.22 -2.47
CA TRP A 139 -5.88 4.38 -3.52
C TRP A 139 -6.16 2.89 -3.32
N PHE A 140 -6.05 2.37 -2.09
CA PHE A 140 -6.44 0.99 -1.79
C PHE A 140 -7.92 0.75 -2.06
N GLY A 141 -8.79 1.70 -1.69
CA GLY A 141 -10.22 1.65 -2.01
C GLY A 141 -10.47 1.62 -3.52
N LEU A 142 -9.80 2.49 -4.28
CA LEU A 142 -9.92 2.54 -5.74
C LEU A 142 -9.47 1.21 -6.38
N PHE A 143 -8.35 0.64 -5.94
CA PHE A 143 -7.86 -0.65 -6.43
C PHE A 143 -8.79 -1.81 -6.05
N ALA A 144 -9.32 -1.83 -4.82
CA ALA A 144 -10.30 -2.83 -4.40
C ALA A 144 -11.57 -2.79 -5.27
N VAL A 145 -12.10 -1.59 -5.53
CA VAL A 145 -13.28 -1.41 -6.39
C VAL A 145 -12.97 -1.80 -7.83
N ALA A 146 -11.84 -1.36 -8.39
CA ALA A 146 -11.45 -1.67 -9.76
C ALA A 146 -11.26 -3.18 -10.00
N LEU A 147 -10.58 -3.86 -9.06
CA LEU A 147 -10.35 -5.31 -9.10
C LEU A 147 -11.64 -6.09 -8.86
N GLY A 148 -12.45 -5.69 -7.88
CA GLY A 148 -13.75 -6.30 -7.59
C GLY A 148 -14.70 -6.18 -8.77
N TRP A 149 -14.77 -5.01 -9.39
CA TRP A 149 -15.56 -4.75 -10.59
C TRP A 149 -15.09 -5.59 -11.79
N SER A 150 -13.78 -5.71 -11.98
CA SER A 150 -13.18 -6.58 -13.00
C SER A 150 -13.56 -8.05 -12.79
N LEU A 151 -13.58 -8.52 -11.53
CA LEU A 151 -13.96 -9.89 -11.18
C LEU A 151 -15.46 -10.15 -11.42
N LEU A 152 -16.32 -9.22 -11.01
CA LEU A 152 -17.78 -9.27 -11.22
C LEU A 152 -18.13 -9.33 -12.70
N ARG A 153 -17.51 -8.47 -13.53
CA ARG A 153 -17.75 -8.48 -14.98
C ARG A 153 -17.27 -9.75 -15.68
N ARG A 154 -16.28 -10.44 -15.15
CA ARG A 154 -15.83 -11.74 -15.67
C ARG A 154 -16.80 -12.86 -15.34
N ARG A 155 -17.43 -12.82 -14.17
CA ARG A 155 -18.41 -13.83 -13.74
C ARG A 155 -19.75 -13.71 -14.46
N ALA A 156 -20.08 -12.51 -14.95
CA ALA A 156 -21.29 -12.22 -15.71
C ALA A 156 -21.19 -12.49 -17.23
N ARG A 157 -20.01 -12.94 -17.72
CA ARG A 157 -19.80 -13.44 -19.08
C ARG A 157 -19.63 -14.95 -19.04
#